data_AF-A0A2Z5YZ15-F1
#
_entry.id   AF-A0A2Z5YZ15-F1
#
_cell.length_a   1.000
_cell.length_b   1.000
_cell.length_c   1.000
_cell.angle_alpha   90.00
_cell.angle_beta   90.00
_cell.angle_gamma   90.00
#
_symmetry.space_group_name_H-M   'P 1'
#
loop_
_entity.id
_entity.type
_entity.pdbx_description
1 polymer ?
#
loop_
_entity_poly.entity_id
_entity_poly.type
_entity_poly.pdbx_seq_one_letter_code
_entity_poly.pdbx_strand_id
1 'polypeptide(L)' 'MALVEVFEGEDLEKLLFVAEFDFLPRVGEHLARDTQGYFDYYDVLEVWHRQDRGDGAFRACLLVSLVD' A
#
# COMPACT_ATOMS: atom_id res chain seq x y z
N MET A 1 9.49 -9.72 6.74
CA MET A 1 8.28 -9.27 6.04
C MET A 1 7.76 -8.03 6.76
N ALA A 2 7.55 -6.95 6.03
CA ALA A 2 6.98 -5.70 6.53
C ALA A 2 5.48 -5.69 6.25
N LEU A 3 4.67 -5.40 7.27
CA LEU A 3 3.24 -5.19 7.11
C LEU A 3 3.02 -3.76 6.62
N VAL A 4 2.43 -3.62 5.44
CA VAL A 4 2.28 -2.36 4.72
C VAL A 4 0.82 -2.05 4.49
N GLU A 5 0.42 -0.83 4.82
CA GLU A 5 -0.92 -0.31 4.58
C GLU A 5 -0.97 0.35 3.19
N VAL A 6 -1.97 -0.03 2.38
CA VAL A 6 -2.11 0.45 1.00
C VAL A 6 -3.38 1.27 0.88
N PHE A 7 -3.23 2.49 0.35
CA PHE A 7 -4.28 3.49 0.15
C PHE A 7 -4.47 3.75 -1.35
N GLU A 8 -5.67 4.12 -1.77
CA GLU A 8 -6.02 4.34 -3.18
C GLU A 8 -6.42 5.79 -3.45
N GLY A 9 -5.87 6.37 -4.52
CA GLY A 9 -6.27 7.70 -5.00
C GLY A 9 -5.64 8.84 -4.20
N GLU A 10 -6.39 9.92 -3.96
CA GLU A 10 -5.90 11.09 -3.18
C GLU A 10 -6.38 11.05 -1.72
N ASP A 11 -7.24 10.10 -1.36
CA ASP A 11 -7.82 9.99 -0.03
C ASP A 11 -7.00 9.06 0.87
N LEU A 12 -6.08 9.67 1.63
CA LEU A 12 -5.24 8.98 2.60
C LEU A 12 -5.99 8.46 3.83
N GLU A 13 -7.30 8.73 3.96
CA GLU A 13 -8.13 8.17 5.04
C GLU A 13 -8.73 6.81 4.67
N LYS A 14 -8.78 6.48 3.36
CA LYS A 14 -9.38 5.24 2.87
C LYS A 14 -8.33 4.15 2.65
N LEU A 15 -8.14 3.32 3.68
CA LEU A 15 -7.34 2.10 3.57
C LEU A 15 -7.98 1.13 2.55
N LEU A 16 -7.23 0.78 1.51
CA LEU A 16 -7.66 -0.18 0.49
C LEU A 16 -7.41 -1.62 0.95
N PHE A 17 -6.20 -1.92 1.43
CA PHE A 17 -5.83 -3.20 2.01
C PHE A 17 -4.54 -3.12 2.84
N VAL A 18 -4.22 -4.21 3.54
CA VAL A 18 -2.94 -4.42 4.21
C VAL A 18 -2.29 -5.68 3.64
N ALA A 19 -1.00 -5.61 3.34
CA ALA A 19 -0.25 -6.74 2.78
C ALA A 19 1.14 -6.85 3.39
N GLU A 20 1.70 -8.05 3.38
CA GLU A 20 3.08 -8.29 3.79
C GLU A 20 3.99 -8.30 2.57
N PHE A 21 5.13 -7.61 2.68
CA PHE A 21 6.16 -7.61 1.66
C PHE A 21 7.51 -8.02 2.23
N ASP A 22 8.31 -8.75 1.45
CA ASP A 22 9.69 -9.07 1.82
C ASP A 22 10.58 -7.82 1.84
N PHE A 23 10.25 -6.85 0.98
CA PHE A 23 10.90 -5.55 0.88
C PHE A 23 9.83 -4.47 0.64
N LEU A 24 10.07 -3.26 1.14
CA LEU A 24 9.14 -2.16 0.93
C LEU A 24 9.15 -1.74 -0.56
N PRO A 25 7.98 -1.74 -1.24
CA PRO A 25 7.89 -1.25 -2.62
C PRO A 25 8.33 0.21 -2.74
N ARG A 26 8.78 0.59 -3.94
CA ARG A 26 9.26 1.94 -4.25
C ARG A 26 8.30 2.69 -5.16
N VAL A 27 8.36 4.02 -5.11
CA VAL A 27 7.64 4.87 -6.07
C VAL A 27 8.02 4.48 -7.50
N GLY A 28 7.01 4.31 -8.35
CA GLY A 28 7.13 3.86 -9.74
C GLY A 28 7.20 2.34 -9.93
N GLU A 29 7.15 1.54 -8.85
CA GLU A 29 6.97 0.09 -8.96
C GLU A 29 5.49 -0.27 -9.12
N HIS A 30 5.24 -1.51 -9.57
CA HIS A 30 3.91 -2.04 -9.83
C HIS A 30 3.55 -3.13 -8.83
N LEU A 31 2.30 -3.14 -8.38
CA LEU A 31 1.71 -4.19 -7.56
C LEU A 31 0.70 -4.98 -8.40
N ALA A 32 0.66 -6.30 -8.19
CA ALA A 32 -0.41 -7.16 -8.68
C ALA A 32 -1.08 -7.83 -7.49
N ARG A 33 -2.40 -7.71 -7.39
CA ARG A 33 -3.20 -8.28 -6.31
C ARG A 33 -4.23 -9.24 -6.88
N ASP A 34 -4.23 -10.47 -6.39
CA ASP A 34 -5.27 -11.45 -6.71
C ASP A 34 -6.60 -11.07 -6.04
N THR A 35 -7.64 -10.93 -6.84
CA THR A 35 -9.02 -10.67 -6.43
C THR A 35 -9.97 -11.73 -6.99
N GLN A 36 -9.92 -12.92 -6.41
CA GLN A 36 -10.90 -14.01 -6.60
C GLN A 36 -11.18 -14.34 -8.08
N GLY A 37 -10.12 -14.51 -8.87
CA GLY A 37 -10.22 -14.97 -10.26
C GLY A 37 -9.79 -13.96 -11.31
N TYR A 38 -9.40 -12.75 -10.88
CA TYR A 38 -8.67 -11.79 -11.71
C TYR A 38 -7.60 -11.08 -10.87
N PHE A 39 -6.77 -10.26 -11.52
CA PHE A 39 -5.74 -9.47 -10.86
C PHE A 39 -6.04 -7.99 -11.03
N ASP A 40 -5.99 -7.25 -9.93
CA ASP A 40 -5.92 -5.81 -9.93
C ASP A 40 -4.45 -5.38 -9.95
N TYR A 41 -4.13 -4.46 -10.86
CA TYR A 41 -2.78 -3.92 -11.01
C TYR A 41 -2.75 -2.48 -10.51
N TYR A 42 -1.69 -2.13 -9.80
CA TYR A 42 -1.55 -0.80 -9.22
C TYR A 42 -0.15 -0.22 -9.44
N ASP A 43 -0.09 1.09 -9.64
CA ASP A 43 1.15 1.86 -9.63
C ASP A 43 1.39 2.45 -8.24
N VAL A 44 2.62 2.33 -7.73
CA VAL A 44 3.02 2.95 -6.46
C VAL A 44 3.35 4.43 -6.71
N LEU A 45 2.52 5.30 -6.15
CA LEU A 45 2.64 6.75 -6.28
C LEU A 45 3.50 7.35 -5.17
N GLU A 46 3.29 6.90 -3.92
CA GLU A 46 4.01 7.42 -2.75
C GLU A 46 4.30 6.32 -1.73
N VAL A 47 5.36 6.56 -0.93
CA VAL A 47 5.78 5.68 0.17
C VAL A 47 6.12 6.54 1.38
N TRP A 48 5.49 6.29 2.52
CA TRP A 48 5.78 6.99 3.77
C TRP A 48 5.67 6.07 4.97
N HIS A 49 6.05 6.59 6.14
CA HIS A 49 5.82 5.94 7.42
C HIS A 49 4.93 6.83 8.28
N ARG A 50 3.82 6.29 8.79
CA ARG A 50 3.03 6.97 9.82
C ARG A 50 3.39 6.41 11.19
N GLN A 51 3.42 7.29 12.19
CA GLN A 51 3.48 6.83 13.57
C GLN A 51 2.07 6.54 14.06
N ASP A 52 1.83 5.31 14.50
CA ASP A 52 0.58 4.94 15.12
C ASP A 52 0.46 5.61 16.50
N ARG A 53 -0.69 6.26 16.75
CA ARG A 53 -0.92 6.99 18.00
C ARG A 53 -1.24 6.08 19.18
N GLY A 54 -1.65 4.84 18.94
CA GLY A 54 -2.01 3.88 19.97
C GLY A 54 -0.80 3.21 20.61
N ASP A 55 0.08 2.65 19.79
CA ASP A 55 1.27 1.90 20.24
C ASP A 55 2.60 2.63 20.00
N GLY A 56 2.59 3.77 19.29
CA GLY A 56 3.78 4.54 18.94
C GLY A 56 4.63 3.92 17.83
N ALA A 57 4.21 2.80 17.23
CA ALA A 57 4.96 2.09 16.21
C ALA A 57 4.89 2.80 14.85
N PHE A 58 5.96 2.71 14.07
CA PHE A 58 5.96 3.18 12.69
C PHE A 58 5.38 2.11 11.77
N ARG A 59 4.36 2.48 11.00
CA ARG A 59 3.73 1.65 9.98
C ARG A 59 4.12 2.17 8.61
N ALA A 60 4.58 1.28 7.74
CA ALA A 60 4.87 1.61 6.35
C ALA A 60 3.55 1.71 5.58
N CYS A 61 3.46 2.72 4.71
CA CYS A 61 2.26 3.03 3.94
C CYS A 61 2.62 3.26 2.47
N LEU A 62 1.70 2.88 1.58
CA LEU A 62 1.79 3.10 0.14
C LEU A 62 0.53 3.83 -0.35
N LEU A 63 0.72 4.78 -1.25
CA LEU A 63 -0.35 5.35 -2.05
C LEU A 63 -0.27 4.72 -3.43
N VAL A 64 -1.39 4.21 -3.93
CA VAL A 64 -1.43 3.56 -5.22
C VAL A 64 -2.57 4.09 -6.09
N SER A 65 -2.40 3.95 -7.40
CA SER A 65 -3.47 4.11 -8.39
C SER A 65 -3.71 2.81 -9.13
N LEU A 66 -4.99 2.47 -9.35
CA LEU A 66 -5.37 1.35 -10.20
C LEU A 66 -4.90 1.60 -11.64
N VAL A 67 -4.36 0.56 -12.27
CA VAL A 67 -4.01 0.53 -13.70
C VAL A 67 -5.19 -0.07 -14.45
N ASP A 68 -5.72 0.69 -15.43
CA ASP A 68 -6.85 0.31 -16.30
C ASP A 68 -6.42 -0.61 -17.47
#